data_AF-A0A9E5N2C6-F1
#
_entry.id   AF-A0A9E5N2C6-F1
#
_cell.length_a   1.000
_cell.length_b   1.000
_cell.length_c   1.000
_cell.angle_alpha   90.00
_cell.angle_beta   90.00
_cell.angle_gamma   90.00
#
_symmetry.space_group_name_H-M   'P 1'
#
loop_
_entity.id
_entity.type
_entity.pdbx_description
1 polymer ?
#
loop_
_entity_poly.entity_id
_entity_poly.type
_entity_poly.pdbx_seq_one_letter_code
_entity_poly.pdbx_strand_id
1 'polypeptide(L)'
;MSLSYTEHAIARLAKRQLKAEWVERIVARPDRTEPDPSNIKLQHCIGVLPELENRVLRVIVSKDEPRRVITAYLDRKMKDKL
;
A
#
# COMPACT_ATOMS: atom_id res chain seq x y z
N MET A 1 -2.44 5.95 14.13
CA MET A 1 -3.41 5.82 13.01
C MET A 1 -4.07 4.46 13.14
N SER A 2 -5.40 4.38 13.14
CA SER A 2 -6.12 3.10 13.14
C SER A 2 -6.40 2.68 11.70
N LEU A 3 -5.74 1.61 11.24
CA LEU A 3 -5.95 1.05 9.90
C LEU A 3 -6.73 -0.25 10.01
N SER A 4 -7.75 -0.41 9.16
CA SER A 4 -8.48 -1.68 9.03
C SER A 4 -8.11 -2.37 7.73
N TYR A 5 -7.91 -3.68 7.78
CA TYR A 5 -7.56 -4.47 6.59
C TYR A 5 -8.79 -5.24 6.11
N THR A 6 -9.04 -5.21 4.81
CA THR A 6 -10.03 -6.14 4.22
C THR A 6 -9.47 -7.56 4.21
N GLU A 7 -10.34 -8.56 4.15
CA GLU A 7 -9.94 -9.96 3.98
C GLU A 7 -9.07 -10.15 2.73
N HIS A 8 -9.36 -9.41 1.65
CA HIS A 8 -8.52 -9.40 0.44
C HIS A 8 -7.11 -8.91 0.75
N ALA A 9 -6.97 -7.79 1.47
CA ALA A 9 -5.67 -7.25 1.86
C ALA A 9 -4.89 -8.27 2.71
N ILE A 10 -5.52 -8.84 3.75
CA ILE A 10 -4.89 -9.84 4.62
C ILE A 10 -4.39 -11.04 3.82
N ALA A 11 -5.23 -11.59 2.93
CA ALA A 11 -4.85 -12.72 2.07
C ALA A 11 -3.68 -12.38 1.13
N ARG A 12 -3.64 -11.17 0.59
CA ARG A 12 -2.54 -10.70 -0.28
C ARG A 12 -1.24 -10.51 0.48
N LEU A 13 -1.31 -9.99 1.70
CA LEU A 13 -0.16 -9.81 2.58
C LEU A 13 0.44 -11.17 2.94
N ALA A 14 -0.40 -12.10 3.42
CA ALA A 14 0.01 -13.45 3.79
C ALA A 14 0.65 -14.20 2.60
N LYS A 15 0.01 -14.21 1.43
CA LYS A 15 0.54 -14.90 0.23
C LYS A 15 1.88 -14.37 -0.25
N ARG A 16 2.22 -13.12 0.06
CA ARG A 16 3.47 -12.46 -0.40
C ARG A 16 4.46 -12.23 0.73
N GLN A 17 4.16 -12.73 1.93
CA GLN A 17 4.95 -12.50 3.14
C GLN A 17 5.23 -11.01 3.36
N LEU A 18 4.24 -10.16 3.05
CA LEU A 18 4.31 -8.73 3.30
C LEU A 18 3.87 -8.45 4.73
N LYS A 19 4.69 -7.69 5.46
CA LYS A 19 4.39 -7.29 6.83
C LYS A 19 3.38 -6.14 6.85
N ALA A 20 2.44 -6.20 7.79
CA ALA A 20 1.50 -5.09 8.03
C ALA A 20 2.25 -3.79 8.34
N GLU A 21 3.35 -3.88 9.10
CA GLU A 21 4.25 -2.78 9.45
C GLU A 21 4.69 -1.95 8.24
N TRP A 22 5.00 -2.62 7.12
CA TRP A 22 5.38 -1.95 5.87
C TRP A 22 4.21 -1.19 5.27
N VAL A 23 3.00 -1.77 5.31
CA VAL A 23 1.78 -1.12 4.85
C VAL A 23 1.50 0.12 5.69
N GLU A 24 1.54 0.01 7.01
CA GLU A 24 1.29 1.10 7.94
C GLU A 24 2.27 2.25 7.72
N ARG A 25 3.56 1.94 7.53
CA ARG A 25 4.58 2.93 7.20
C ARG A 25 4.28 3.68 5.90
N ILE A 26 3.99 2.95 4.82
CA ILE A 26 3.69 3.58 3.51
C ILE A 26 2.39 4.38 3.55
N VAL A 27 1.39 3.95 4.32
CA VAL A 27 0.13 4.71 4.46
C VAL A 27 0.32 5.97 5.31
N ALA A 28 1.15 5.91 6.34
CA ALA A 28 1.45 7.06 7.21
C ALA A 28 2.33 8.10 6.52
N ARG A 29 3.34 7.65 5.77
CA ARG A 29 4.29 8.53 5.07
C ARG A 29 4.64 7.95 3.69
N PRO A 30 3.74 8.08 2.70
CA PRO A 30 4.01 7.66 1.33
C PRO A 30 5.04 8.59 0.68
N ASP A 31 5.93 8.03 -0.14
CA ASP A 31 6.81 8.81 -1.02
C ASP A 31 5.98 9.48 -2.13
N ARG A 32 4.93 8.79 -2.60
CA ARG A 32 4.03 9.30 -3.64
C ARG A 32 2.60 8.83 -3.38
N THR A 33 1.65 9.71 -3.64
CA THR A 33 0.21 9.39 -3.61
C THR A 33 -0.41 9.62 -4.97
N GLU A 34 -1.22 8.66 -5.42
CA GLU A 34 -1.97 8.78 -6.69
C GLU A 34 -3.46 8.48 -6.43
N PRO A 35 -4.41 9.20 -7.07
CA PRO A 35 -5.79 8.78 -7.06
C PRO A 35 -5.95 7.47 -7.83
N ASP A 36 -6.87 6.60 -7.39
CA ASP A 36 -7.23 5.42 -8.17
C ASP A 36 -8.02 5.86 -9.42
N PRO A 37 -7.66 5.37 -10.62
CA PRO A 37 -8.28 5.79 -11.88
C PRO A 37 -9.71 5.30 -12.06
N SER A 38 -10.08 4.22 -11.37
CA SER A 38 -11.40 3.57 -11.48
C SER A 38 -12.32 3.95 -10.32
N ASN A 39 -11.77 4.36 -9.18
CA ASN A 39 -12.54 4.67 -7.99
C ASN A 39 -12.02 5.91 -7.25
N ILE A 40 -12.75 7.03 -7.39
CA ILE A 40 -12.38 8.31 -6.76
C ILE A 40 -12.26 8.26 -5.23
N LYS A 41 -12.90 7.29 -4.57
CA LYS A 41 -12.85 7.08 -3.11
C LYS A 41 -11.58 6.35 -2.66
N LEU A 42 -10.77 5.84 -3.58
CA LEU A 42 -9.53 5.15 -3.28
C LEU A 42 -8.31 6.02 -3.58
N GLN A 43 -7.24 5.74 -2.85
CA GLN A 43 -5.95 6.38 -2.99
C GLN A 43 -4.85 5.31 -2.97
N HIS A 44 -3.90 5.46 -3.89
CA HIS A 44 -2.69 4.66 -3.95
C HIS A 44 -1.59 5.37 -3.16
N CYS A 45 -1.19 4.79 -2.05
CA CYS A 45 0.01 5.17 -1.31
C CYS A 45 1.17 4.31 -1.82
N ILE A 46 2.22 4.95 -2.32
CA ILE A 46 3.36 4.28 -2.93
C ILE A 46 4.60 4.70 -2.15
N GLY A 47 5.46 3.74 -1.86
CA GLY A 47 6.78 4.07 -1.35
C GLY A 47 7.77 2.92 -1.42
N VAL A 48 9.02 3.27 -1.20
CA VAL A 48 10.15 2.36 -1.32
C VAL A 48 10.29 1.57 -0.01
N LEU A 49 10.53 0.27 -0.14
CA LEU A 49 10.87 -0.61 0.97
C LEU A 49 12.38 -0.94 0.88
N PRO A 50 13.24 -0.24 1.63
CA PRO A 50 14.67 -0.56 1.67
C PRO A 50 14.94 -1.99 2.12
N GLU A 51 14.10 -2.55 3.00
CA GLU A 51 14.21 -3.92 3.51
C GLU A 51 13.95 -5.00 2.45
N LEU A 52 13.36 -4.63 1.31
CA LEU A 52 13.08 -5.52 0.19
C LEU A 52 13.85 -5.09 -1.06
N GLU A 53 15.16 -4.88 -0.95
CA GLU A 53 16.03 -4.51 -2.07
C GLU A 53 15.55 -3.24 -2.81
N ASN A 54 15.10 -2.24 -2.05
CA ASN A 54 14.50 -1.00 -2.59
C ASN A 54 13.31 -1.26 -3.54
N ARG A 55 12.55 -2.32 -3.31
CA ARG A 55 11.30 -2.56 -4.05
C ARG A 55 10.24 -1.57 -3.63
N VAL A 56 9.38 -1.23 -4.59
CA VAL A 56 8.26 -0.31 -4.36
C VAL A 56 7.04 -1.09 -3.89
N LEU A 57 6.46 -0.69 -2.76
CA LEU A 57 5.18 -1.17 -2.28
C LEU A 57 4.09 -0.17 -2.66
N ARG A 58 3.07 -0.67 -3.36
CA ARG A 58 1.83 0.08 -3.60
C ARG A 58 0.75 -0.45 -2.68
N VAL A 59 0.17 0.45 -1.91
CA VAL A 59 -0.93 0.21 -0.98
C VAL A 59 -2.15 0.99 -1.46
N ILE A 60 -3.29 0.32 -1.62
CA ILE A 60 -4.54 0.96 -1.98
C ILE A 60 -5.38 1.09 -0.71
N VAL A 61 -5.73 2.33 -0.36
CA VAL A 61 -6.53 2.66 0.83
C VAL A 61 -7.78 3.45 0.45
N SER A 62 -8.84 3.34 1.26
CA SER A 62 -9.95 4.30 1.21
C SER A 62 -9.49 5.68 1.67
N LYS A 63 -10.07 6.72 1.08
CA LYS A 63 -9.89 8.10 1.53
C LYS A 63 -10.69 8.42 2.80
N ASP A 64 -11.78 7.68 3.03
CA ASP A 64 -12.59 7.80 4.24
C ASP A 64 -11.82 7.41 5.50
N GLU A 65 -12.16 8.04 6.62
CA GLU A 65 -11.66 7.67 7.95
C GLU A 65 -12.68 6.82 8.73
N PRO A 66 -12.25 5.72 9.39
CA PRO A 66 -10.88 5.21 9.44
C PRO A 66 -10.44 4.61 8.10
N ARG A 67 -9.18 4.86 7.72
CA ARG A 67 -8.61 4.38 6.45
C ARG A 67 -8.62 2.86 6.40
N ARG A 68 -9.17 2.32 5.31
CA ARG A 68 -9.26 0.88 5.08
C ARG A 68 -8.28 0.46 3.99
N VAL A 69 -7.40 -0.48 4.31
CA VAL A 69 -6.49 -1.11 3.35
C VAL A 69 -7.26 -2.12 2.51
N ILE A 70 -7.40 -1.81 1.23
CA ILE A 70 -8.12 -2.64 0.26
C ILE A 70 -7.18 -3.71 -0.30
N THR A 71 -5.95 -3.33 -0.66
CA THR A 71 -4.94 -4.28 -1.13
C THR A 71 -3.54 -3.68 -1.02
N ALA A 72 -2.53 -4.55 -1.00
CA ALA A 72 -1.12 -4.16 -1.02
C ALA A 72 -0.31 -5.15 -1.86
N TYR A 73 0.61 -4.63 -2.67
CA TYR A 73 1.47 -5.44 -3.53
C TYR A 73 2.76 -4.71 -3.92
N LEU A 74 3.80 -5.49 -4.23
CA LEU A 74 5.03 -4.94 -4.76
C LEU A 74 4.84 -4.54 -6.22
N ASP A 75 5.05 -3.27 -6.52
CA ASP A 75 4.95 -2.71 -7.86
C ASP A 75 6.24 -2.98 -8.62
N ARG A 76 6.25 -4.09 -9.37
CA ARG A 76 7.42 -4.54 -10.15
C ARG A 76 7.77 -3.58 -11.30
N LYS A 77 6.87 -2.68 -11.71
CA LYS A 77 7.12 -1.72 -12.79
C LYS A 77 7.79 -0.44 -12.30
N MET A 78 7.79 -0.20 -10.98
CA MET A 78 8.34 1.00 -10.35
C MET A 78 9.72 0.78 -9.71
N LYS A 79 10.31 -0.43 -9.81
CA LYS A 79 11.70 -0.66 -9.40
C LYS A 79 12.58 0.31 -10.21
N ASP A 80 13.33 1.17 -9.52
CA ASP A 80 14.21 2.21 -10.10
C ASP A 80 13.54 3.51 -10.61
N LYS A 81 12.25 3.77 -10.29
CA LYS A 81 11.50 4.95 -10.79
C LYS A 81 11.02 5.94 -9.73
N LEU A 82 11.47 5.77 -8.48
CA LEU A 82 11.20 6.63 -7.33
C LEU A 82 12.54 7.09 -6.77
#